data_AF-A0A8T1TIJ7-F1
#
_entry.id   AF-A0A8T1TIJ7-F1
#
_cell.length_a   1.000
_cell.length_b   1.000
_cell.length_c   1.000
_cell.angle_alpha   90.00
_cell.angle_beta   90.00
_cell.angle_gamma   90.00
#
_symmetry.space_group_name_H-M   'P 1'
#
loop_
_entity.id
_entity.type
_entity.pdbx_description
1 polymer ?
#
loop_
_entity_poly.entity_id
_entity_poly.type
_entity_poly.pdbx_seq_one_letter_code
_entity_poly.pdbx_strand_id
1 'polypeptide(L)'
;RKEAGCCAFNSVRDILQGKINKTTCVNLFNSTVLPAMLYGSETWSLTKIEEHQLSVTQRAMERTLLGISLRDHIPNETIRQQSGVRDVVVESRLSKMRWAGHVVRLSDNRWTAAVSEW
;
A
#
# COMPACT_ATOMS: atom_id res chain seq x y z
N ARG A 1 -10.44 -4.27 -0.92
CA ARG A 1 -9.09 -3.65 -0.94
C ARG A 1 -8.09 -4.46 -0.11
N LYS A 2 -8.31 -4.58 1.21
CA LYS A 2 -7.55 -5.50 2.07
C LYS A 2 -7.48 -6.91 1.50
N GLU A 3 -8.62 -7.46 1.11
CA GLU A 3 -8.69 -8.81 0.53
C GLU A 3 -7.92 -8.95 -0.79
N ALA A 4 -8.05 -8.00 -1.71
CA ALA A 4 -7.29 -8.01 -2.97
C ALA A 4 -5.78 -7.95 -2.71
N GLY A 5 -5.33 -7.08 -1.80
CA GLY A 5 -3.93 -7.04 -1.35
C GLY A 5 -3.49 -8.34 -0.67
N CYS A 6 -4.31 -8.91 0.21
CA CYS A 6 -4.05 -10.21 0.84
C CYS A 6 -3.97 -11.34 -0.17
N CYS A 7 -4.85 -11.38 -1.17
CA CYS A 7 -4.83 -12.37 -2.25
C CYS A 7 -3.56 -12.22 -3.10
N ALA A 8 -3.22 -10.99 -3.49
CA ALA A 8 -1.97 -10.70 -4.21
C ALA A 8 -0.73 -11.08 -3.39
N PHE A 9 -0.75 -10.86 -2.07
CA PHE A 9 0.33 -11.29 -1.19
C PHE A 9 0.40 -12.82 -1.09
N ASN A 10 -0.73 -13.49 -0.92
CA ASN A 10 -0.80 -14.94 -0.81
C ASN A 10 -0.33 -15.66 -2.09
N SER A 11 -0.58 -15.09 -3.27
CA SER A 11 -0.12 -15.68 -4.53
C SER A 11 1.41 -15.62 -4.69
N VAL A 12 2.07 -14.62 -4.11
CA VAL A 12 3.53 -14.49 -4.13
C VAL A 12 4.21 -14.89 -2.81
N ARG A 13 3.44 -15.36 -1.82
CA ARG A 13 3.93 -15.61 -0.46
C ARG A 13 5.07 -16.61 -0.43
N ASP A 14 4.96 -17.71 -1.19
CA ASP A 14 5.95 -18.77 -1.19
C ASP A 14 7.30 -18.29 -1.79
N ILE A 15 7.23 -17.36 -2.74
CA ILE A 15 8.39 -16.70 -3.33
C ILE A 15 9.02 -15.75 -2.30
N LEU A 16 8.19 -14.93 -1.64
CA LEU A 16 8.64 -13.96 -0.63
C LEU A 16 9.27 -14.62 0.62
N GLN A 17 8.79 -15.81 0.99
CA GLN A 17 9.33 -16.62 2.10
C GLN A 17 10.52 -17.49 1.70
N GLY A 18 10.83 -17.57 0.39
CA GLY A 18 11.99 -18.28 -0.11
C GLY A 18 13.31 -17.59 0.23
N LYS A 19 14.44 -18.27 -0.06
CA LYS A 19 15.79 -17.70 0.08
C LYS A 19 16.11 -16.72 -1.05
N ILE A 20 15.38 -15.61 -1.11
CA ILE A 20 15.57 -14.55 -2.10
C ILE A 20 16.24 -13.34 -1.42
N ASN A 21 16.99 -12.55 -2.18
CA ASN A 21 17.55 -11.30 -1.69
C ASN A 21 16.44 -10.36 -1.21
N LYS A 22 16.62 -9.79 -0.01
CA LYS A 22 15.72 -8.82 0.62
C LYS A 22 15.30 -7.70 -0.33
N THR A 23 16.22 -7.14 -1.11
CA THR A 23 15.92 -6.06 -2.06
C THR A 23 14.92 -6.50 -3.13
N THR A 24 15.07 -7.73 -3.64
CA THR A 24 14.15 -8.30 -4.63
C THR A 24 12.77 -8.56 -4.03
N CYS A 25 12.70 -9.07 -2.80
CA CYS A 25 11.42 -9.27 -2.11
C CYS A 25 10.67 -7.95 -1.89
N VAL A 26 11.39 -6.90 -1.46
CA VAL A 26 10.83 -5.55 -1.30
C VAL A 26 10.30 -5.00 -2.62
N ASN A 27 11.07 -5.13 -3.69
CA ASN A 27 10.65 -4.67 -5.02
C ASN A 27 9.41 -5.43 -5.52
N LEU A 28 9.36 -6.76 -5.31
CA LEU A 28 8.21 -7.58 -5.66
C LEU A 28 6.96 -7.17 -4.88
N PHE A 29 7.09 -6.96 -3.57
CA PHE A 29 5.98 -6.46 -2.75
C PHE A 29 5.47 -5.10 -3.24
N ASN A 30 6.39 -4.18 -3.50
CA ASN A 30 6.09 -2.82 -3.94
C ASN A 30 5.46 -2.76 -5.35
N SER A 31 5.69 -3.75 -6.21
CA SER A 31 5.15 -3.81 -7.58
C SER A 31 3.85 -4.59 -7.70
N THR A 32 3.58 -5.55 -6.81
CA THR A 32 2.42 -6.45 -6.90
C THR A 32 1.37 -6.16 -5.83
N VAL A 33 1.76 -6.24 -4.56
CA VAL A 33 0.85 -6.14 -3.41
C VAL A 33 0.42 -4.69 -3.19
N LEU A 34 1.37 -3.76 -3.26
CA LEU A 34 1.10 -2.36 -2.98
C LEU A 34 0.07 -1.75 -3.96
N PRO A 35 0.16 -1.92 -5.30
CA PRO A 35 -0.88 -1.44 -6.21
C PRO A 35 -2.22 -2.13 -6.00
N ALA A 36 -2.23 -3.44 -5.69
CA ALA A 36 -3.47 -4.17 -5.40
C ALA A 36 -4.19 -3.65 -4.14
N MET A 37 -3.43 -3.24 -3.12
CA MET A 37 -3.98 -2.60 -1.91
C MET A 37 -4.52 -1.20 -2.19
N LEU A 38 -3.84 -0.44 -3.06
CA LEU A 38 -4.15 0.93 -3.41
C LEU A 38 -5.17 1.07 -4.54
N TYR A 39 -5.59 -0.03 -5.16
CA TYR A 39 -6.57 0.01 -6.23
C TYR A 39 -7.85 0.71 -5.79
N GLY A 40 -8.24 1.73 -6.56
CA GLY A 40 -9.40 2.58 -6.28
C GLY A 40 -9.20 3.63 -5.18
N SER A 41 -8.02 3.74 -4.54
CA SER A 41 -7.75 4.79 -3.53
C SER A 41 -7.96 6.23 -4.05
N GLU A 42 -7.95 6.41 -5.37
CA GLU A 42 -8.17 7.67 -6.07
C GLU A 42 -9.64 8.11 -6.12
N THR A 43 -10.59 7.16 -6.10
CA THR A 43 -12.03 7.42 -6.31
C THR A 43 -12.83 7.46 -5.00
N TRP A 44 -12.22 7.13 -3.86
CA TRP A 44 -12.88 7.13 -2.56
C TRP A 44 -12.31 8.20 -1.62
N SER A 45 -13.15 8.72 -0.73
CA SER A 45 -12.70 9.52 0.40
C SER A 45 -11.89 8.64 1.35
N LEU A 46 -10.56 8.72 1.30
CA LEU A 46 -9.66 8.11 2.29
C LEU A 46 -9.95 8.69 3.68
N THR A 47 -10.79 8.01 4.45
CA THR A 47 -11.00 8.33 5.87
C THR A 47 -9.82 7.83 6.69
N LYS A 48 -9.62 8.43 7.87
CA LYS A 48 -8.59 7.98 8.83
C LYS A 48 -8.76 6.49 9.20
N ILE A 49 -10.00 6.00 9.18
CA ILE A 49 -10.31 4.59 9.49
C ILE A 49 -9.74 3.68 8.40
N GLU A 50 -9.91 4.02 7.12
CA GLU A 50 -9.34 3.22 6.04
C GLU A 50 -7.82 3.29 6.00
N GLU A 51 -7.21 4.46 6.24
CA GLU A 51 -5.75 4.59 6.35
C GLU A 51 -5.20 3.67 7.46
N HIS A 52 -5.90 3.62 8.60
CA HIS A 52 -5.54 2.73 9.70
C HIS A 52 -5.68 1.26 9.31
N GLN A 53 -6.79 0.86 8.68
CA GLN A 53 -6.99 -0.52 8.22
C GLN A 53 -5.94 -0.97 7.19
N LEU A 54 -5.55 -0.10 6.27
CA LEU A 54 -4.48 -0.37 5.30
C LEU A 54 -3.14 -0.55 6.03
N SER A 55 -2.83 0.32 6.98
CA SER A 55 -1.61 0.23 7.80
C SER A 55 -1.53 -1.09 8.56
N VAL A 56 -2.62 -1.49 9.23
CA VAL A 56 -2.69 -2.76 9.98
C VAL A 56 -2.47 -3.96 9.06
N THR A 57 -3.09 -3.93 7.88
CA THR A 57 -2.93 -5.00 6.87
C THR A 57 -1.49 -5.10 6.39
N GLN A 58 -0.87 -3.97 6.05
CA GLN A 58 0.53 -3.94 5.63
C GLN A 58 1.45 -4.46 6.74
N ARG A 59 1.24 -4.08 8.00
CA ARG A 59 2.06 -4.58 9.13
C ARG A 59 1.99 -6.09 9.27
N ALA A 60 0.83 -6.69 9.07
CA ALA A 60 0.69 -8.14 9.11
C ALA A 60 1.50 -8.83 7.98
N MET A 61 1.52 -8.25 6.79
CA MET A 61 2.31 -8.75 5.65
C MET A 61 3.81 -8.57 5.88
N GLU A 62 4.25 -7.42 6.40
CA GLU A 62 5.65 -7.16 6.73
C GLU A 62 6.19 -8.11 7.79
N ARG A 63 5.40 -8.42 8.82
CA ARG A 63 5.77 -9.44 9.81
C ARG A 63 6.00 -10.80 9.15
N THR A 64 5.10 -11.18 8.25
CA THR A 64 5.23 -12.43 7.49
C THR A 64 6.47 -12.44 6.60
N LEU A 65 6.78 -11.30 5.97
CA LEU A 65 7.97 -11.12 5.13
C LEU A 65 9.28 -11.24 5.91
N LEU A 66 9.31 -10.72 7.14
CA LEU A 66 10.46 -10.77 8.02
C LEU A 66 10.54 -12.04 8.88
N GLY A 67 9.53 -12.93 8.80
CA GLY A 67 9.44 -14.11 9.65
C GLY A 67 9.20 -13.81 11.14
N ILE A 68 8.64 -12.64 11.46
CA ILE A 68 8.43 -12.17 12.83
C ILE A 68 7.06 -12.60 13.32
N SER A 69 7.02 -13.31 14.45
CA SER A 69 5.79 -13.69 15.13
C SER A 69 5.24 -12.54 15.99
N LEU A 70 3.94 -12.55 16.31
CA LEU A 70 3.37 -11.58 17.27
C LEU A 70 3.95 -11.75 18.69
N ARG A 71 4.43 -12.94 19.03
CA ARG A 71 5.01 -13.26 20.35
C ARG A 71 6.39 -12.66 20.55
N ASP A 72 7.05 -12.24 19.47
CA ASP A 72 8.38 -11.63 19.55
C ASP A 72 8.30 -10.20 20.13
N HIS A 73 7.09 -9.65 20.32
CA HIS A 73 6.84 -8.32 20.87
C HIS A 73 7.62 -7.18 20.20
N ILE A 74 8.05 -7.39 18.95
CA ILE A 74 8.81 -6.40 18.19
C ILE A 74 7.91 -5.20 17.85
N PRO A 75 8.37 -3.96 18.14
CA PRO A 75 7.63 -2.75 17.80
C PRO A 75 7.38 -2.59 16.30
N ASN A 76 6.24 -2.00 15.96
CA ASN A 76 5.88 -1.72 14.56
C ASN A 76 6.87 -0.79 13.86
N GLU A 77 7.51 0.13 14.59
CA GLU A 77 8.55 1.02 14.05
C GLU A 77 9.78 0.23 13.60
N THR A 78 10.24 -0.73 14.41
CA THR A 78 11.35 -1.62 14.06
C THR A 78 11.03 -2.46 12.83
N ILE A 79 9.82 -3.03 12.77
CA ILE A 79 9.34 -3.80 11.60
C ILE A 79 9.35 -2.94 10.35
N ARG A 80 8.88 -1.70 10.45
CA ARG A 80 8.88 -0.73 9.35
C ARG A 80 10.30 -0.45 8.86
N GLN A 81 11.22 -0.11 9.76
CA GLN A 81 12.62 0.15 9.43
C GLN A 81 13.30 -1.07 8.78
N GLN A 82 12.99 -2.27 9.26
CA GLN A 82 13.57 -3.50 8.73
C GLN A 82 12.95 -3.94 7.40
N SER A 83 11.65 -3.71 7.18
CA SER A 83 10.95 -4.22 5.99
C SER A 83 11.45 -3.58 4.70
N GLY A 84 11.75 -2.27 4.70
CA GLY A 84 12.16 -1.52 3.51
C GLY A 84 11.06 -1.34 2.45
N VAL A 85 9.83 -1.80 2.70
CA VAL A 85 8.70 -1.61 1.80
C VAL A 85 8.16 -0.19 1.87
N ARG A 86 7.53 0.27 0.79
CA ARG A 86 6.91 1.60 0.75
C ARG A 86 5.68 1.63 1.64
N ASP A 87 5.43 2.79 2.23
CA ASP A 87 4.28 2.94 3.10
C ASP A 87 2.98 3.11 2.32
N VAL A 88 1.99 2.28 2.62
CA VAL A 88 0.70 2.29 1.93
C VAL A 88 -0.05 3.61 2.15
N VAL A 89 0.06 4.25 3.32
CA VAL A 89 -0.66 5.50 3.58
C VAL A 89 -0.05 6.64 2.78
N VAL A 90 1.28 6.78 2.81
CA VAL A 90 2.00 7.75 1.97
C VAL A 90 1.69 7.53 0.49
N GLU A 91 1.76 6.29 0.00
CA GLU A 91 1.50 5.97 -1.40
C GLU A 91 0.04 6.21 -1.79
N SER A 92 -0.93 5.95 -0.90
CA SER A 92 -2.34 6.28 -1.14
C SER A 92 -2.56 7.80 -1.32
N ARG A 93 -1.90 8.61 -0.50
CA ARG A 93 -1.96 10.08 -0.59
C ARG A 93 -1.31 10.57 -1.87
N LEU A 94 -0.15 10.00 -2.23
CA LEU A 94 0.53 10.31 -3.48
C LEU A 94 -0.31 9.93 -4.70
N SER A 95 -0.95 8.76 -4.71
CA SER A 95 -1.89 8.36 -5.78
C SER A 95 -3.04 9.36 -5.90
N LYS A 96 -3.64 9.77 -4.79
CA LYS A 96 -4.70 10.79 -4.79
C LYS A 96 -4.22 12.14 -5.35
N MET A 97 -3.02 12.60 -4.97
CA MET A 97 -2.42 13.83 -5.51
C MET A 97 -2.12 13.71 -7.01
N ARG A 98 -1.61 12.55 -7.47
CA ARG A 98 -1.36 12.29 -8.90
C ARG A 98 -2.66 12.34 -9.70
N TRP A 99 -3.72 11.76 -9.17
CA TRP A 99 -5.03 11.81 -9.80
C TRP A 99 -5.58 13.24 -9.85
N ALA A 100 -5.56 13.97 -8.72
CA ALA A 100 -5.97 15.38 -8.70
C ALA A 100 -5.17 16.22 -9.73
N GLY A 101 -3.85 16.04 -9.80
CA GLY A 101 -3.03 16.70 -10.81
C GLY A 101 -3.38 16.28 -12.24
N HIS A 102 -3.76 15.02 -12.46
CA HIS A 102 -4.21 14.56 -13.77
C HIS A 102 -5.54 15.19 -14.17
N VAL A 103 -6.48 15.34 -13.24
CA VAL A 103 -7.75 16.05 -13.44
C VAL A 103 -7.51 17.52 -13.79
N VAL A 104 -6.64 18.24 -13.06
CA VAL A 104 -6.30 19.65 -13.34
C VAL A 104 -5.67 19.83 -14.73
N ARG A 105 -4.87 18.86 -15.19
CA ARG A 105 -4.28 18.87 -16.54
C ARG A 105 -5.28 18.53 -17.64
N LEU A 106 -6.43 17.97 -17.30
CA LEU A 106 -7.49 17.68 -18.26
C LEU A 106 -8.14 19.03 -18.63
N SER A 107 -7.72 19.62 -19.74
CA SER A 107 -8.22 20.90 -20.28
C SER A 107 -9.63 20.79 -20.88
N ASP A 108 -10.48 19.96 -20.28
CA ASP A 108 -11.85 19.72 -20.72
C ASP A 108 -12.78 20.37 -19.69
N ASN A 109 -13.67 21.23 -20.16
CA ASN A 109 -14.65 22.01 -19.37
C ASN A 109 -15.76 21.12 -18.73
N ARG A 110 -15.39 19.92 -18.26
CA ARG A 110 -16.25 18.91 -17.64
C ARG A 110 -16.30 19.14 -16.13
N TRP A 111 -17.41 18.72 -15.54
CA TRP A 111 -17.72 18.80 -14.10
C TRP A 111 -16.62 18.24 -13.18
N THR A 112 -15.73 17.38 -13.71
CA THR A 112 -14.61 16.79 -12.98
C THR A 112 -13.62 17.82 -12.44
N ALA A 113 -13.40 18.94 -13.14
CA ALA A 113 -12.54 20.03 -12.65
C ALA A 113 -13.21 20.82 -11.51
N ALA A 114 -14.52 21.05 -11.60
CA ALA A 114 -15.29 21.78 -10.58
C ALA A 114 -15.45 20.98 -9.26
N VAL A 115 -15.47 19.65 -9.31
CA VAL A 115 -15.59 18.77 -8.12
C VAL A 115 -14.25 18.56 -7.40
N SER A 116 -13.13 18.92 -8.05
CA SER A 116 -11.79 18.88 -7.44
C SER A 116 -11.41 20.13 -6.64
N GLU A 117 -12.17 21.22 -6.75
CA GLU A 117 -12.08 22.36 -5.83
C GLU A 117 -12.83 22.01 -4.54
N TRP A 118 -12.07 21.77 -3.46
CA TRP A 118 -12.57 21.65 -2.09
C TRP A 118 -11.96 22.75 -1.24
#